data_AF-A0A1Q7Z905-F1
#
_entry.id   AF-A0A1Q7Z905-F1
#
_cell.length_a   1.000
_cell.length_b   1.000
_cell.length_c   1.000
_cell.angle_alpha   90.00
_cell.angle_beta   90.00
_cell.angle_gamma   90.00
#
_symmetry.space_group_name_H-M   'P 1'
#
loop_
_entity.id
_entity.type
_entity.pdbx_description
1 polymer ?
#
loop_
_entity_poly.entity_id
_entity_poly.type
_entity_poly.pdbx_seq_one_letter_code
_entity_poly.pdbx_strand_id
1 'polypeptide(L)'
;MKEGDFSVLDANGTDGIAAFQLPKPDSNNDGITSYSVFIRGLGKPGGKATMTSCITDGTDTYCSIDQNIYVSLSAHGNENKFTNVSKELLYVYADTNGDGQVERIPLFSDPLFTYYWDYQNSGLRLAQLRFYDVSTNVN
;
A
#
# COMPACT_ATOMS: atom_id res chain seq x y z
N MET A 1 -5.26 -7.33 -9.30
CA MET A 1 -3.93 -7.94 -9.14
C MET A 1 -4.11 -9.45 -9.18
N LYS A 2 -3.08 -10.18 -9.62
CA LYS A 2 -3.03 -11.65 -9.59
C LYS A 2 -1.82 -12.06 -8.76
N GLU A 3 -1.95 -13.05 -7.89
CA GLU A 3 -0.82 -13.62 -7.15
C GLU A 3 0.10 -14.42 -8.10
N GLY A 4 1.41 -14.28 -7.94
CA GLY A 4 2.44 -15.03 -8.66
C GLY A 4 3.77 -14.30 -8.66
N ASP A 5 4.74 -14.75 -9.47
CA ASP A 5 6.03 -14.06 -9.59
C ASP A 5 5.84 -12.60 -10.00
N PHE A 6 6.76 -11.73 -9.54
CA PHE A 6 6.71 -10.30 -9.84
C PHE A 6 6.75 -10.09 -11.36
N SER A 7 5.69 -9.51 -11.91
CA SER A 7 5.60 -9.20 -13.33
C SER A 7 4.75 -7.97 -13.58
N VAL A 8 5.25 -7.08 -14.43
CA VAL A 8 4.48 -5.94 -14.94
C VAL A 8 3.68 -6.43 -16.14
N LEU A 9 2.38 -6.63 -15.97
CA LEU A 9 1.48 -7.10 -17.03
C LEU A 9 1.00 -5.95 -17.91
N ASP A 10 0.81 -4.77 -17.30
CA ASP A 10 0.48 -3.52 -17.96
C ASP A 10 1.07 -2.35 -17.16
N ALA A 11 1.95 -1.58 -17.79
CA ALA A 11 2.97 -0.80 -17.12
C ALA A 11 2.51 0.56 -16.59
N ASN A 12 1.55 1.22 -17.24
CA ASN A 12 1.40 2.67 -17.04
C ASN A 12 -0.01 3.21 -16.89
N GLY A 13 -1.07 2.40 -16.99
CA GLY A 13 -2.43 2.88 -16.73
C GLY A 13 -2.91 3.96 -17.71
N THR A 14 -2.22 4.14 -18.84
CA THR A 14 -2.51 5.23 -19.78
C THR A 14 -3.82 5.04 -20.54
N ASP A 15 -4.32 3.81 -20.58
CA ASP A 15 -5.61 3.38 -21.11
C ASP A 15 -6.67 3.18 -20.00
N GLY A 16 -6.34 3.54 -18.76
CA GLY A 16 -7.21 3.40 -17.60
C GLY A 16 -6.96 2.14 -16.77
N ILE A 17 -6.07 1.24 -17.18
CA ILE A 17 -5.74 0.02 -16.41
C ILE A 17 -4.23 -0.13 -16.28
N ALA A 18 -3.75 -0.30 -15.05
CA ALA A 18 -2.42 -0.83 -14.80
C ALA A 18 -2.58 -2.21 -14.16
N ALA A 19 -1.76 -3.18 -14.59
CA ALA A 19 -1.89 -4.56 -14.16
C ALA A 19 -0.53 -5.12 -13.74
N PHE A 20 -0.52 -5.72 -12.56
CA PHE A 20 0.67 -6.35 -11.99
C PHE A 20 0.30 -7.77 -11.53
N GLN A 21 1.24 -8.68 -11.72
CA GLN A 21 1.32 -9.93 -10.98
C GLN A 21 2.34 -9.72 -9.87
N LEU A 22 1.95 -9.96 -8.62
CA LEU A 22 2.79 -9.70 -7.46
C LEU A 22 2.82 -10.95 -6.56
N PRO A 23 3.97 -11.28 -5.96
CA PRO A 23 4.04 -12.36 -4.98
C PRO A 23 3.39 -11.90 -3.67
N LYS A 24 3.22 -12.82 -2.72
CA LYS A 24 2.95 -12.41 -1.34
C LYS A 24 4.06 -11.45 -0.88
N PRO A 25 3.71 -10.25 -0.38
CA PRO A 25 4.71 -9.25 -0.05
C PRO A 25 5.66 -9.75 1.02
N ASP A 26 5.20 -10.55 1.98
CA ASP A 26 6.03 -11.11 3.05
C ASP A 26 5.43 -12.47 3.45
N SER A 27 6.04 -13.55 2.96
CA SER A 27 5.45 -14.90 3.04
C SER A 27 5.61 -15.56 4.41
N ASN A 28 6.62 -15.14 5.17
CA ASN A 28 6.93 -15.65 6.51
C ASN A 28 6.60 -14.62 7.62
N ASN A 29 6.09 -13.45 7.23
CA ASN A 29 5.77 -12.33 8.11
C ASN A 29 6.96 -11.93 8.99
N ASP A 30 8.18 -11.90 8.42
CA ASP A 30 9.42 -11.54 9.13
C ASP A 30 9.79 -10.05 9.00
N GLY A 31 9.04 -9.30 8.21
CA GLY A 31 9.24 -7.87 7.95
C GLY A 31 10.22 -7.59 6.82
N ILE A 32 10.56 -8.59 6.00
CA ILE A 32 11.35 -8.44 4.79
C ILE A 32 10.45 -8.68 3.58
N THR A 33 10.20 -7.64 2.81
CA THR A 33 9.28 -7.74 1.67
C THR A 33 9.95 -8.39 0.45
N SER A 34 9.19 -9.10 -0.38
CA SER A 34 9.61 -9.62 -1.69
C SER A 34 9.73 -8.51 -2.74
N TYR A 35 8.95 -7.44 -2.59
CA TYR A 35 8.96 -6.28 -3.47
C TYR A 35 8.72 -5.00 -2.67
N SER A 36 9.01 -3.85 -3.28
CA SER A 36 8.89 -2.55 -2.63
C SER A 36 7.90 -1.66 -3.36
N VAL A 37 7.15 -0.87 -2.59
CA VAL A 37 6.20 0.13 -3.11
C VAL A 37 6.72 1.52 -2.79
N PHE A 38 6.73 2.36 -3.81
CA PHE A 38 7.09 3.76 -3.70
C PHE A 38 5.94 4.63 -4.18
N ILE A 39 5.76 5.77 -3.54
CA ILE A 39 4.70 6.71 -3.91
C ILE A 39 5.21 8.15 -3.93
N ARG A 40 4.57 8.98 -4.76
CA ARG A 40 4.66 10.44 -4.66
C ARG A 40 3.35 11.09 -5.03
N GLY A 41 3.10 12.26 -4.45
CA GLY A 41 2.09 13.19 -4.96
C GLY A 41 2.68 14.07 -6.07
N LEU A 42 1.88 14.45 -7.06
CA LEU A 42 2.22 15.43 -8.08
C LEU A 42 1.03 16.36 -8.34
N GLY A 43 1.34 17.52 -8.91
CA GLY A 43 0.34 18.50 -9.31
C GLY A 43 0.58 19.86 -8.68
N LYS A 44 -0.44 20.73 -8.77
CA LYS A 44 -0.35 22.09 -8.23
C LYS A 44 -0.14 22.05 -6.71
N PRO A 45 0.70 22.94 -6.16
CA PRO A 45 0.85 23.07 -4.71
C PRO A 45 -0.47 23.19 -3.97
N GLY A 46 -0.57 22.55 -2.81
CA GLY A 46 -1.71 22.63 -1.90
C GLY A 46 -2.65 21.43 -1.92
N GLY A 47 -2.59 20.55 -2.93
CA GLY A 47 -3.31 19.28 -2.92
C GLY A 47 -2.67 18.26 -1.96
N LYS A 48 -3.48 17.58 -1.16
CA LYS A 48 -3.02 16.58 -0.19
C LYS A 48 -3.84 15.31 -0.27
N ALA A 49 -3.26 14.19 0.12
CA ALA A 49 -4.02 12.97 0.38
C ALA A 49 -3.37 12.15 1.50
N THR A 50 -4.18 11.35 2.18
CA THR A 50 -3.69 10.32 3.10
C THR A 50 -4.15 8.94 2.63
N MET A 51 -3.32 7.93 2.87
CA MET A 51 -3.65 6.53 2.56
C MET A 51 -3.43 5.63 3.75
N THR A 52 -4.38 4.73 4.00
CA THR A 52 -4.30 3.71 5.05
C THR A 52 -4.67 2.35 4.48
N SER A 53 -3.87 1.33 4.75
CA SER A 53 -4.19 -0.04 4.35
C SER A 53 -5.29 -0.63 5.22
N CYS A 54 -6.23 -1.32 4.57
CA CYS A 54 -7.34 -1.99 5.21
C CYS A 54 -7.58 -3.39 4.60
N ILE A 55 -8.08 -4.30 5.44
CA ILE A 55 -8.56 -5.62 5.06
C ILE A 55 -10.02 -5.79 5.47
N THR A 56 -10.76 -6.66 4.79
CA THR A 56 -12.05 -7.17 5.24
C THR A 56 -12.13 -8.67 5.06
N ASP A 57 -12.70 -9.37 6.04
CA ASP A 57 -12.91 -10.82 6.07
C ASP A 57 -14.31 -11.24 5.58
N GLY A 58 -15.02 -10.30 4.95
CA GLY A 58 -16.41 -10.46 4.50
C GLY A 58 -17.44 -10.11 5.58
N THR A 59 -17.04 -9.93 6.83
CA THR A 59 -17.89 -9.49 7.94
C THR A 59 -17.43 -8.15 8.49
N ASP A 60 -16.18 -8.10 8.93
CA ASP A 60 -15.59 -6.96 9.59
C ASP A 60 -14.52 -6.30 8.71
N THR A 61 -14.19 -5.06 9.04
CA THR A 61 -13.17 -4.27 8.34
C THR A 61 -12.13 -3.81 9.35
N TYR A 62 -10.86 -4.10 9.04
CA TYR A 62 -9.71 -3.76 9.87
C TYR A 62 -8.78 -2.87 9.06
N CYS A 63 -8.71 -1.59 9.44
CA CYS A 63 -7.73 -0.66 8.92
C CYS A 63 -6.55 -0.55 9.88
N SER A 64 -5.38 -0.20 9.38
CA SER A 64 -4.22 0.02 10.25
C SER A 64 -4.54 1.06 11.32
N ILE A 65 -4.39 0.67 12.60
CA ILE A 65 -4.75 1.52 13.75
C ILE A 65 -3.58 2.31 14.32
N ASP A 66 -2.34 1.99 13.93
CA ASP A 66 -1.17 2.77 14.32
C ASP A 66 -1.18 4.14 13.62
N GLN A 67 -1.20 5.20 14.44
CA GLN A 67 -1.24 6.58 13.98
C GLN A 67 -0.01 6.99 13.16
N ASN A 68 1.07 6.21 13.13
CA ASN A 68 2.25 6.46 12.31
C ASN A 68 2.30 5.61 11.03
N ILE A 69 1.38 4.66 10.85
CA ILE A 69 1.35 3.77 9.69
C ILE A 69 0.29 4.24 8.69
N TYR A 70 0.61 5.37 8.07
CA TYR A 70 -0.19 5.93 6.98
C TYR A 70 0.71 6.68 6.00
N VAL A 71 0.30 6.75 4.75
CA VAL A 71 0.97 7.57 3.76
C VAL A 71 0.40 8.98 3.79
N SER A 72 1.26 9.99 3.91
CA SER A 72 0.89 11.39 3.68
C SER A 72 1.49 11.90 2.38
N LEU A 73 0.65 12.37 1.48
CA LEU A 73 1.04 12.95 0.20
C LEU A 73 0.72 14.43 0.19
N SER A 74 1.65 15.23 -0.33
CA SER A 74 1.44 16.64 -0.62
C SER A 74 2.01 16.97 -2.00
N ALA A 75 1.23 17.67 -2.82
CA ALA A 75 1.69 18.19 -4.09
C ALA A 75 2.55 19.44 -3.88
N HIS A 76 3.74 19.47 -4.48
CA HIS A 76 4.66 20.61 -4.50
C HIS A 76 5.15 20.91 -5.92
N GLY A 77 4.29 20.74 -6.93
CA GLY A 77 4.71 20.85 -8.33
C GLY A 77 5.40 19.57 -8.82
N ASN A 78 6.45 19.74 -9.62
CA ASN A 78 7.21 18.62 -10.23
C ASN A 78 8.39 18.14 -9.38
N GLU A 79 8.64 18.77 -8.22
CA GLU A 79 9.82 18.52 -7.38
C GLU A 79 9.64 17.37 -6.37
N ASN A 80 8.48 16.71 -6.40
CA ASN A 80 8.20 15.62 -5.46
C ASN A 80 8.96 14.34 -5.82
N LYS A 81 9.74 13.88 -4.83
CA LYS A 81 10.47 12.62 -4.86
C LYS A 81 9.56 11.46 -4.46
N PHE A 82 9.88 10.28 -4.97
CA PHE A 82 9.28 9.05 -4.50
C PHE A 82 9.79 8.71 -3.11
N THR A 83 8.88 8.27 -2.24
CA THR A 83 9.17 7.76 -0.90
C THR A 83 8.84 6.28 -0.87
N ASN A 84 9.69 5.46 -0.26
CA ASN A 84 9.37 4.05 -0.01
C ASN A 84 8.27 3.99 1.06
N VAL A 85 7.15 3.36 0.72
CA VAL A 85 5.98 3.21 1.59
C VAL A 85 5.57 1.76 1.73
N SER A 86 6.56 0.86 1.64
CA SER A 86 6.32 -0.58 1.73
C SER A 86 5.74 -0.97 3.08
N LYS A 87 6.15 -0.30 4.17
CA LYS A 87 5.64 -0.57 5.52
C LYS A 87 4.15 -0.22 5.65
N GLU A 88 3.74 0.89 5.04
CA GLU A 88 2.39 1.46 5.14
C GLU A 88 1.42 0.83 4.15
N LEU A 89 1.87 0.51 2.92
CA LEU A 89 1.01 0.05 1.84
C LEU A 89 1.06 -1.47 1.59
N LEU A 90 1.92 -2.24 2.27
CA LEU A 90 1.97 -3.70 2.14
C LEU A 90 1.53 -4.46 3.40
N TYR A 91 1.11 -3.75 4.45
CA TYR A 91 0.66 -4.36 5.69
C TYR A 91 -0.55 -3.65 6.28
N VAL A 92 -1.36 -4.41 7.02
CA VAL A 92 -2.31 -3.89 8.01
C VAL A 92 -1.77 -4.16 9.41
N TYR A 93 -1.87 -3.17 10.29
CA TYR A 93 -1.58 -3.31 11.72
C TYR A 93 -2.88 -3.14 12.50
N ALA A 94 -3.49 -4.23 12.96
CA ALA A 94 -4.78 -4.20 13.64
C ALA A 94 -4.85 -5.30 14.71
N ASP A 95 -5.71 -5.11 15.71
CA ASP A 95 -6.15 -6.17 16.63
C ASP A 95 -7.41 -6.79 16.02
N THR A 96 -7.23 -7.95 15.37
CA THR A 96 -8.30 -8.64 14.63
C THR A 96 -9.06 -9.65 15.49
N ASN A 97 -8.54 -9.99 16.67
CA ASN A 97 -9.10 -11.03 17.53
C ASN A 97 -9.71 -10.46 18.84
N GLY A 98 -9.46 -9.18 19.13
CA GLY A 98 -9.97 -8.44 20.29
C GLY A 98 -9.21 -8.69 21.60
N ASP A 99 -7.98 -9.22 21.55
CA ASP A 99 -7.15 -9.52 22.73
C ASP A 99 -6.29 -8.33 23.20
N GLY A 100 -6.32 -7.22 22.47
CA GLY A 100 -5.56 -6.01 22.74
C GLY A 100 -4.12 -6.01 22.21
N GLN A 101 -3.70 -7.04 21.48
CA GLN A 101 -2.41 -7.08 20.77
C GLN A 101 -2.60 -6.69 19.30
N VAL A 102 -1.65 -5.91 18.77
CA VAL A 102 -1.69 -5.52 17.36
C VAL A 102 -0.97 -6.57 16.52
N GLU A 103 -1.66 -7.18 15.58
CA GLU A 103 -1.07 -8.06 14.58
C GLU A 103 -0.57 -7.28 13.36
N ARG A 104 0.58 -7.70 12.83
CA ARG A 104 1.04 -7.31 11.49
C ARG A 104 0.54 -8.33 10.48
N ILE A 105 -0.28 -7.88 9.54
CA ILE A 105 -0.92 -8.72 8.52
C ILE A 105 -0.43 -8.26 7.15
N PRO A 106 0.37 -9.06 6.42
CA PRO A 106 0.77 -8.72 5.06
C PRO A 106 -0.47 -8.67 4.14
N LEU A 107 -0.55 -7.66 3.27
CA LEU A 107 -1.59 -7.62 2.24
C LEU A 107 -1.40 -8.77 1.26
N PHE A 108 -2.46 -9.19 0.59
CA PHE A 108 -2.42 -10.23 -0.45
C PHE A 108 -1.91 -11.61 0.02
N SER A 109 -1.85 -11.87 1.33
CA SER A 109 -1.35 -13.14 1.88
C SER A 109 -2.42 -14.21 2.08
N ASP A 110 -3.68 -13.81 2.19
CA ASP A 110 -4.84 -14.64 2.48
C ASP A 110 -5.97 -14.40 1.45
N PRO A 111 -6.36 -15.41 0.65
CA PRO A 111 -7.42 -15.25 -0.33
C PRO A 111 -8.82 -15.01 0.26
N LEU A 112 -9.01 -15.21 1.57
CA LEU A 112 -10.28 -14.93 2.25
C LEU A 112 -10.45 -13.43 2.56
N PHE A 113 -9.38 -12.64 2.51
CA PHE A 113 -9.46 -11.20 2.73
C PHE A 113 -9.59 -10.44 1.42
N THR A 114 -10.40 -9.38 1.44
CA THR A 114 -10.34 -8.31 0.44
C THR A 114 -9.44 -7.19 0.97
N TYR A 115 -8.61 -6.65 0.10
CA TYR A 115 -7.60 -5.65 0.43
C TYR A 115 -7.87 -4.34 -0.31
N TYR A 116 -7.77 -3.22 0.40
CA TYR A 116 -7.83 -1.90 -0.23
C TYR A 116 -7.02 -0.87 0.56
N TRP A 117 -6.68 0.23 -0.11
CA TRP A 117 -6.14 1.41 0.54
C TRP A 117 -7.26 2.45 0.66
N ASP A 118 -7.66 2.76 1.89
CA ASP A 118 -8.52 3.91 2.14
C ASP A 118 -7.78 5.19 1.72
N TYR A 119 -8.39 5.99 0.87
CA TYR A 119 -7.73 7.12 0.20
C TYR A 119 -8.51 8.41 0.44
N GLN A 120 -8.07 9.19 1.42
CA GLN A 120 -8.69 10.48 1.76
C GLN A 120 -8.01 11.59 0.96
N ASN A 121 -8.70 12.13 -0.04
CA ASN A 121 -8.15 13.11 -0.98
C ASN A 121 -8.69 14.53 -0.71
N SER A 122 -7.77 15.46 -0.46
CA SER A 122 -8.03 16.91 -0.37
C SER A 122 -7.32 17.65 -1.50
N GLY A 123 -7.79 17.44 -2.72
CA GLY A 123 -7.34 18.16 -3.91
C GLY A 123 -6.01 17.69 -4.53
N LEU A 124 -5.45 16.56 -4.07
CA LEU A 124 -4.32 15.91 -4.77
C LEU A 124 -4.82 15.27 -6.06
N ARG A 125 -4.38 15.82 -7.21
CA ARG A 125 -4.87 15.37 -8.52
C ARG A 125 -4.14 14.14 -9.06
N LEU A 126 -2.89 13.93 -8.65
CA LEU A 126 -2.06 12.85 -9.16
C LEU A 126 -1.25 12.23 -8.03
N ALA A 127 -1.53 10.97 -7.73
CA ALA A 127 -0.63 10.10 -6.98
C ALA A 127 0.00 9.11 -7.96
N GLN A 128 1.31 8.93 -7.88
CA GLN A 128 2.02 7.94 -8.69
C GLN A 128 2.60 6.89 -7.78
N LEU A 129 2.28 5.63 -8.06
CA LEU A 129 2.86 4.49 -7.39
C LEU A 129 3.87 3.80 -8.32
N ARG A 130 4.89 3.21 -7.72
CA ARG A 130 5.86 2.35 -8.40
C ARG A 130 6.08 1.09 -7.57
N PHE A 131 6.15 -0.03 -8.25
CA PHE A 131 6.44 -1.33 -7.69
C PHE A 131 7.80 -1.76 -8.23
N TYR A 132 8.68 -2.21 -7.35
CA TYR A 132 10.02 -2.70 -7.71
C TYR A 132 10.24 -4.08 -7.12
N ASP A 133 10.79 -4.98 -7.92
CA ASP A 133 11.24 -6.32 -7.50
C ASP A 133 12.55 -6.22 -6.69
N VAL A 134 12.45 -5.57 -5.54
CA VAL A 134 13.54 -5.32 -4.60
C VAL A 134 12.94 -5.44 -3.19
N SER A 135 13.65 -6.13 -2.31
CA SER A 135 13.23 -6.30 -0.92
C SER A 135 13.42 -5.05 -0.07
N THR A 136 12.51 -4.79 0.86
CA THR A 136 12.66 -3.77 1.92
C THR A 136 12.50 -4.42 3.29
N ASN A 137 13.38 -4.09 4.23
CA ASN A 137 13.18 -4.40 5.65
C ASN A 137 12.29 -3.31 6.29
N VAL A 138 11.13 -3.69 6.82
CA VAL A 138 10.09 -2.81 7.36
C VAL A 138 9.95 -2.88 8.89
N ASN A 139 10.81 -3.65 9.57
CA ASN A 139 10.80 -3.74 11.03
C ASN A 139 11.09 -2.38 11.66
#